data_AF-N6VQL6-F1
#
_entry.id   AF-N6VQL6-F1
#
_cell.length_a   1.000
_cell.length_b   1.000
_cell.length_c   1.000
_cell.angle_alpha   90.00
_cell.angle_beta   90.00
_cell.angle_gamma   90.00
#
_symmetry.space_group_name_H-M   'P 1'
#
loop_
_entity.id
_entity.type
_entity.pdbx_description
1 polymer ?
#
loop_
_entity_poly.entity_id
_entity_poly.type
_entity_poly.pdbx_seq_one_letter_code
_entity_poly.pdbx_strand_id
1 'polypeptide(L)'
;MDRLLRLRFKLKRKKPDFIRTEAHRHKRLGEKWRRPRGRHNKMRLKWKEKPKVVSIGYRSPKAVRGLHPSGYEDVLVYNVKDLEKINPEKQAIRIASSVGMRKKIEIIKKAKELGIKILNISEEKQEELLKSLKGGNNEPNSTEEVSS
;
A
#
# COMPACT_ATOMS: atom_id res chain seq x y z
N MET A 1 -10.74 11.15 -14.28
CA MET A 1 -10.47 10.57 -12.94
C MET A 1 -9.80 11.56 -11.98
N ASP A 2 -8.86 12.38 -12.48
CA ASP A 2 -8.03 13.29 -11.68
C ASP A 2 -8.81 14.29 -10.78
N ARG A 3 -9.89 14.91 -11.29
CA ARG A 3 -10.74 15.82 -10.50
C ARG A 3 -11.25 15.18 -9.18
N LEU A 4 -11.72 13.92 -9.25
CA LEU A 4 -12.25 13.22 -8.09
C LEU A 4 -11.13 12.82 -7.11
N LEU A 5 -9.95 12.50 -7.63
CA LEU A 5 -8.77 12.19 -6.83
C LEU A 5 -8.34 13.44 -6.02
N ARG A 6 -8.23 14.60 -6.68
CA ARG A 6 -7.96 15.89 -6.03
C ARG A 6 -9.01 16.23 -4.97
N LEU A 7 -10.29 16.01 -5.28
CA LEU A 7 -11.38 16.20 -4.32
C LEU A 7 -11.22 15.29 -3.10
N ARG A 8 -10.89 14.01 -3.30
CA ARG A 8 -10.62 13.07 -2.20
C ARG A 8 -9.48 13.55 -1.31
N PHE A 9 -8.39 14.07 -1.87
CA PHE A 9 -7.29 14.64 -1.07
C PHE A 9 -7.76 15.83 -0.23
N LYS A 10 -8.52 16.76 -0.82
CA LYS A 10 -9.11 17.91 -0.09
C LYS A 10 -10.03 17.44 1.05
N LEU A 11 -10.88 16.45 0.80
CA LEU A 11 -11.77 15.87 1.82
C LEU A 11 -10.99 15.13 2.91
N LYS A 12 -9.95 14.36 2.55
CA LYS A 12 -9.11 13.63 3.50
C LYS A 12 -8.37 14.58 4.44
N ARG A 13 -7.86 15.71 3.94
CA ARG A 13 -7.20 16.75 4.77
C ARG A 13 -8.12 17.37 5.82
N LYS A 14 -9.43 17.47 5.53
CA LYS A 14 -10.43 18.01 6.47
C LYS A 14 -11.03 16.94 7.39
N LYS A 15 -10.74 15.66 7.13
CA LYS A 15 -11.32 14.52 7.86
C LYS A 15 -10.60 14.39 9.21
N PRO A 16 -11.32 14.34 10.34
CA PRO A 16 -10.71 14.04 11.63
C PRO A 16 -10.12 12.62 11.66
N ASP A 17 -9.16 12.39 12.54
CA ASP A 17 -8.53 11.07 12.73
C ASP A 17 -9.44 10.02 13.37
N PHE A 18 -10.60 10.46 13.88
CA PHE A 18 -11.59 9.61 14.55
C PHE A 18 -11.00 8.79 15.70
N ILE A 19 -10.35 9.48 16.62
CA ILE A 19 -9.80 8.90 17.84
C ILE A 19 -10.92 8.64 18.86
N ARG A 20 -10.78 7.58 19.65
CA ARG A 20 -11.70 7.28 20.78
C ARG A 20 -11.76 8.44 21.78
N THR A 21 -12.94 8.68 22.34
CA THR A 21 -13.12 9.66 23.42
C THR A 21 -12.14 9.39 24.57
N GLU A 22 -11.46 10.43 25.04
CA GLU A 22 -10.51 10.39 26.17
C GLU A 22 -9.29 9.47 25.99
N ALA A 23 -8.98 9.02 24.75
CA ALA A 23 -7.77 8.24 24.48
C ALA A 23 -6.48 8.97 24.89
N HIS A 24 -6.43 10.30 24.66
CA HIS A 24 -5.30 11.13 25.09
C HIS A 24 -5.13 11.21 26.62
N ARG A 25 -6.22 11.02 27.39
CA ARG A 25 -6.21 11.15 28.85
C ARG A 25 -5.79 9.85 29.54
N HIS A 26 -6.16 8.70 28.97
CA HIS A 26 -5.97 7.41 29.60
C HIS A 26 -5.23 6.46 28.66
N LYS A 27 -3.97 6.12 28.99
CA LYS A 27 -3.14 5.20 28.20
C LYS A 27 -3.78 3.83 27.95
N ARG A 28 -4.58 3.34 28.90
CA ARG A 28 -5.37 2.08 28.77
C ARG A 28 -6.42 2.15 27.65
N LEU A 29 -6.83 3.35 27.25
CA LEU A 29 -7.76 3.57 26.16
C LEU A 29 -6.93 3.79 24.88
N GLY A 30 -6.82 2.76 24.04
CA GLY A 30 -6.19 2.92 22.73
C GLY A 30 -6.95 3.88 21.80
N GLU A 31 -6.28 4.32 20.73
CA GLU A 31 -6.79 5.34 19.80
C GLU A 31 -7.93 4.84 18.89
N LYS A 32 -8.09 3.52 18.78
CA LYS A 32 -9.12 2.88 17.93
C LYS A 32 -10.51 3.43 18.23
N TRP A 33 -11.15 4.02 17.23
CA TRP A 33 -12.50 4.55 17.32
C TRP A 33 -13.49 3.59 18.00
N ARG A 34 -14.25 4.12 18.95
CA ARG A 34 -15.43 3.46 19.54
C ARG A 34 -16.55 4.48 19.61
N ARG A 35 -17.77 4.08 19.22
CA ARG A 35 -18.95 4.96 19.29
C ARG A 35 -19.16 5.40 20.75
N PRO A 36 -19.18 6.71 21.05
CA PRO A 36 -19.45 7.19 22.40
C PRO A 36 -20.91 6.89 22.78
N ARG A 37 -21.14 6.24 23.92
CA ARG A 37 -22.48 5.77 24.35
C ARG A 37 -23.06 6.54 25.53
N GLY A 38 -22.24 7.06 26.44
CA GLY A 38 -22.70 7.67 27.70
C GLY A 38 -23.69 8.83 27.50
N ARG A 39 -24.69 8.92 28.38
CA ARG A 39 -25.76 9.95 28.33
C ARG A 39 -25.18 11.37 28.31
N HIS A 40 -24.22 11.65 29.19
CA HIS A 40 -23.58 12.97 29.33
C HIS A 40 -22.32 13.14 28.48
N ASN A 41 -22.02 12.20 27.59
CA ASN A 41 -20.81 12.28 26.78
C ASN A 41 -20.93 13.43 25.74
N LYS A 42 -20.14 14.49 25.95
CA LYS A 42 -20.13 15.70 25.12
C LYS A 42 -19.80 15.42 23.64
N MET A 43 -18.99 14.39 23.36
CA MET A 43 -18.70 13.95 21.98
C MET A 43 -19.94 13.31 21.35
N ARG A 44 -20.68 12.45 22.08
CA ARG A 44 -21.97 11.90 21.62
C ARG A 44 -22.99 13.01 21.34
N LEU A 45 -23.03 14.02 22.19
CA LEU A 45 -23.87 15.21 22.05
C LEU A 45 -23.37 16.21 21.00
N LYS A 46 -22.24 15.93 20.34
CA LYS A 46 -21.64 16.74 19.25
C LYS A 46 -21.33 18.19 19.64
N TRP A 47 -20.86 18.41 20.86
CA TRP A 47 -20.39 19.74 21.28
C TRP A 47 -19.23 20.23 20.42
N LYS A 48 -19.21 21.53 20.08
CA LYS A 48 -18.23 22.15 19.16
C LYS A 48 -16.77 21.93 19.58
N GLU A 49 -16.52 21.93 20.88
CA GLU A 49 -15.18 21.74 21.47
C GLU A 49 -14.65 20.31 21.34
N LYS A 50 -15.54 19.32 21.14
CA LYS A 50 -15.15 17.92 21.08
C LYS A 50 -14.90 17.47 19.63
N PRO A 51 -13.97 16.52 19.41
CA PRO A 51 -13.74 15.95 18.09
C PRO A 51 -15.04 15.42 17.47
N LYS A 52 -15.16 15.56 16.15
CA LYS A 52 -16.39 15.18 15.45
C LYS A 52 -16.60 13.66 15.45
N VAL A 53 -17.85 13.23 15.61
CA VAL A 53 -18.25 11.82 15.56
C VAL A 53 -18.27 11.31 14.12
N VAL A 54 -17.89 10.05 13.92
CA VAL A 54 -17.99 9.36 12.62
C VAL A 54 -19.42 9.43 12.08
N SER A 55 -19.56 9.81 10.81
CA SER A 55 -20.83 9.87 10.08
C SER A 55 -20.62 9.49 8.61
N ILE A 56 -21.71 9.17 7.90
CA ILE A 56 -21.63 8.79 6.48
C ILE A 56 -21.13 9.92 5.56
N GLY A 57 -21.28 11.19 5.98
CA GLY A 57 -20.84 12.36 5.24
C GLY A 57 -19.31 12.49 5.09
N TYR A 58 -18.52 11.76 5.88
CA TYR A 58 -17.05 11.74 5.75
C TYR A 58 -16.52 10.75 4.70
N ARG A 59 -17.43 10.11 3.96
CA ARG A 59 -17.08 9.12 2.95
C ARG A 59 -16.50 9.81 1.72
N SER A 60 -15.42 9.26 1.16
CA SER A 60 -14.85 9.74 -0.11
C SER A 60 -15.71 9.31 -1.31
N PRO A 61 -15.63 10.00 -2.46
CA PRO A 61 -16.38 9.64 -3.67
C PRO A 61 -16.16 8.17 -4.03
N LYS A 62 -17.22 7.47 -4.47
CA LYS A 62 -17.22 6.00 -4.68
C LYS A 62 -16.13 5.57 -5.68
N ALA A 63 -16.02 6.27 -6.81
CA ALA A 63 -15.11 5.93 -7.90
C ALA A 63 -13.62 5.97 -7.53
N VAL A 64 -13.22 6.80 -6.56
CA VAL A 64 -11.81 6.97 -6.16
C VAL A 64 -11.52 6.47 -4.76
N ARG A 65 -12.48 5.80 -4.11
CA ARG A 65 -12.31 5.24 -2.77
C ARG A 65 -11.40 4.03 -2.86
N GLY A 66 -10.41 3.93 -1.97
CA GLY A 66 -9.48 2.80 -1.94
C GLY A 66 -8.26 2.94 -2.86
N LEU A 67 -8.30 3.79 -3.88
CA LEU A 67 -7.16 3.98 -4.78
C LEU A 67 -5.91 4.53 -4.06
N HIS A 68 -4.74 4.22 -4.59
CA HIS A 68 -3.47 4.82 -4.22
C HIS A 68 -3.46 6.33 -4.56
N PRO A 69 -2.68 7.18 -3.86
CA PRO A 69 -2.43 8.56 -4.25
C PRO A 69 -2.05 8.77 -5.72
N SER A 70 -1.40 7.80 -6.35
CA SER A 70 -1.05 7.82 -7.77
C SER A 70 -2.22 7.55 -8.72
N GLY A 71 -3.39 7.16 -8.21
CA GLY A 71 -4.58 6.84 -9.00
C GLY A 71 -4.78 5.36 -9.32
N TYR A 72 -3.76 4.51 -9.10
CA TYR A 72 -3.85 3.07 -9.28
C TYR A 72 -4.65 2.39 -8.17
N GLU A 73 -5.30 1.28 -8.49
CA GLU A 73 -5.79 0.32 -7.50
C GLU A 73 -4.63 -0.51 -6.96
N ASP A 74 -4.61 -0.70 -5.64
CA ASP A 74 -3.51 -1.35 -4.92
C ASP A 74 -3.82 -2.83 -4.74
N VAL A 75 -3.06 -3.69 -5.43
CA VAL A 75 -3.23 -5.14 -5.42
C VAL A 75 -2.10 -5.78 -4.60
N LEU A 76 -2.48 -6.51 -3.55
CA LEU A 76 -1.53 -7.23 -2.70
C LEU A 76 -1.13 -8.55 -3.36
N VAL A 77 0.17 -8.75 -3.58
CA VAL A 77 0.74 -9.92 -4.27
C VAL A 77 1.65 -10.73 -3.36
N TYR A 78 1.53 -12.05 -3.46
CA TYR A 78 2.33 -13.02 -2.70
C TYR A 78 3.27 -13.86 -3.56
N ASN A 79 2.91 -14.07 -4.83
CA ASN A 79 3.64 -14.94 -5.74
C ASN A 79 3.62 -14.41 -7.19
N VAL A 80 4.38 -15.07 -8.08
CA VAL A 80 4.51 -14.66 -9.49
C VAL A 80 3.22 -14.88 -10.28
N LYS A 81 2.42 -15.91 -9.95
CA LYS A 81 1.15 -16.20 -10.64
C LYS A 81 0.09 -15.11 -10.40
N ASP A 82 0.15 -14.43 -9.26
CA ASP A 82 -0.75 -13.31 -8.97
C ASP A 82 -0.54 -12.15 -9.96
N LEU A 83 0.65 -12.02 -10.57
CA LEU A 83 0.98 -10.96 -11.52
C LEU A 83 0.25 -11.08 -12.86
N GLU A 84 -0.07 -12.30 -13.28
CA GLU A 84 -0.71 -12.57 -14.58
C GLU A 84 -2.16 -12.06 -14.64
N LYS A 85 -2.80 -11.91 -13.48
CA LYS A 85 -4.21 -11.48 -13.37
C LYS A 85 -4.38 -9.97 -13.29
N ILE A 86 -3.28 -9.22 -13.30
CA ILE A 86 -3.26 -7.78 -13.00
C ILE A 86 -3.24 -6.99 -14.29
N ASN A 87 -4.06 -5.93 -14.37
CA ASN A 87 -4.04 -5.00 -15.49
C ASN A 87 -3.04 -3.84 -15.22
N PRO A 88 -1.93 -3.72 -15.98
CA PRO A 88 -0.89 -2.72 -15.74
C PRO A 88 -1.36 -1.27 -15.79
N GLU A 89 -2.43 -0.96 -16.55
CA GLU A 89 -2.91 0.41 -16.74
C GLU A 89 -3.68 0.95 -15.53
N LYS A 90 -4.36 0.07 -14.80
CA LYS A 90 -5.28 0.45 -13.71
C LYS A 90 -4.78 0.04 -12.33
N GLN A 91 -3.94 -0.99 -12.27
CA GLN A 91 -3.52 -1.62 -11.02
C GLN A 91 -2.01 -1.50 -10.85
N ALA A 92 -1.62 -1.26 -9.60
CA ALA A 92 -0.24 -1.29 -9.15
C ALA A 92 -0.12 -2.31 -8.03
N ILE A 93 1.06 -2.90 -7.91
CA ILE A 93 1.30 -4.02 -6.99
C ILE A 93 1.92 -3.52 -5.69
N ARG A 94 1.43 -4.07 -4.58
CA ARG A 94 2.17 -4.11 -3.30
C ARG A 94 2.60 -5.54 -3.02
N ILE A 95 3.90 -5.77 -2.90
CA ILE A 95 4.41 -7.07 -2.47
C ILE A 95 4.18 -7.21 -0.96
N ALA A 96 3.58 -8.33 -0.55
CA ALA A 96 3.31 -8.60 0.85
C ALA A 96 4.61 -8.69 1.67
N SER A 97 4.55 -8.25 2.94
CA SER A 97 5.71 -8.24 3.84
C SER A 97 6.25 -9.65 4.12
N SER A 98 5.37 -10.66 4.13
CA SER A 98 5.69 -12.08 4.35
C SER A 98 6.48 -12.73 3.22
N VAL A 99 6.60 -12.09 2.05
CA VAL A 99 7.35 -12.66 0.92
C VAL A 99 8.86 -12.52 1.21
N GLY A 100 9.56 -13.66 1.21
CA GLY A 100 11.01 -13.71 1.37
C GLY A 100 11.77 -13.10 0.20
N MET A 101 13.06 -12.80 0.41
CA MET A 101 13.89 -12.08 -0.56
C MET A 101 13.96 -12.76 -1.93
N ARG A 102 14.20 -14.08 -1.98
CA ARG A 102 14.26 -14.85 -3.23
C ARG A 102 13.03 -14.66 -4.11
N LYS A 103 11.83 -14.86 -3.54
CA LYS A 103 10.55 -14.66 -4.25
C LYS A 103 10.31 -13.19 -4.62
N LYS A 104 10.74 -12.23 -3.79
CA LYS A 104 10.64 -10.80 -4.12
C LYS A 104 11.41 -10.49 -5.41
N ILE A 105 12.61 -11.05 -5.59
CA ILE A 105 13.42 -10.78 -6.77
C ILE A 105 12.75 -11.36 -8.03
N GLU A 106 12.21 -12.58 -7.95
CA GLU A 106 11.45 -13.20 -9.04
C GLU A 106 10.22 -12.35 -9.42
N ILE A 107 9.47 -11.87 -8.43
CA ILE A 107 8.31 -10.99 -8.63
C ILE A 107 8.73 -9.67 -9.28
N ILE A 108 9.82 -9.04 -8.82
CA ILE A 108 10.32 -7.77 -9.38
C ILE A 108 10.73 -7.96 -10.84
N LYS A 109 11.48 -9.03 -11.15
CA LYS A 109 11.89 -9.34 -12.52
C LYS A 109 10.67 -9.47 -13.43
N LYS A 110 9.67 -10.28 -13.02
CA LYS A 110 8.47 -10.51 -13.82
C LYS A 110 7.57 -9.27 -13.92
N ALA A 111 7.46 -8.48 -12.86
CA ALA A 111 6.72 -7.22 -12.87
C ALA A 111 7.36 -6.21 -13.84
N LYS A 112 8.70 -6.15 -13.91
CA LYS A 112 9.41 -5.27 -14.87
C LYS A 112 9.20 -5.72 -16.31
N GLU A 113 9.20 -7.02 -16.58
CA GLU A 113 8.86 -7.59 -17.90
C GLU A 113 7.43 -7.22 -18.33
N LEU A 114 6.47 -7.24 -17.39
CA LEU A 114 5.07 -6.92 -17.64
C LEU A 114 4.75 -5.41 -17.56
N GLY A 115 5.73 -4.57 -17.24
CA GLY A 115 5.54 -3.13 -17.08
C GLY A 115 4.65 -2.71 -15.90
N ILE A 116 4.49 -3.56 -14.88
CA ILE A 116 3.62 -3.27 -13.74
C ILE A 116 4.37 -2.49 -12.66
N LYS A 117 3.75 -1.42 -12.15
CA LYS A 117 4.36 -0.56 -11.12
C LYS A 117 4.28 -1.21 -9.73
N ILE A 118 5.41 -1.21 -9.01
CA ILE A 118 5.51 -1.67 -7.61
C ILE A 118 5.51 -0.46 -6.66
N LEU A 119 4.66 -0.49 -5.63
CA LEU A 119 4.46 0.67 -4.74
C LEU A 119 5.37 0.71 -3.50
N ASN A 120 5.81 -0.44 -2.99
CA ASN A 120 6.47 -0.55 -1.68
C ASN A 120 8.01 -0.69 -1.75
N ILE A 121 8.59 -0.63 -2.95
CA ILE A 121 10.03 -0.84 -3.16
C ILE A 121 10.55 0.27 -4.07
N SER A 122 11.58 1.00 -3.63
CA SER A 122 12.25 2.01 -4.45
C SER A 122 12.94 1.37 -5.65
N GLU A 123 13.07 2.13 -6.74
CA GLU A 123 13.69 1.65 -7.98
C GLU A 123 15.16 1.22 -7.75
N GLU A 124 15.92 1.98 -6.96
CA GLU A 124 17.29 1.66 -6.54
C GLU A 124 17.39 0.27 -5.90
N LYS A 125 16.45 -0.05 -5.01
CA LYS A 125 16.42 -1.33 -4.29
C LYS A 125 15.99 -2.47 -5.19
N GLN A 126 15.16 -2.20 -6.20
CA GLN A 126 14.82 -3.20 -7.22
C GLN A 126 16.07 -3.58 -8.02
N GLU A 127 16.89 -2.59 -8.40
CA GLU A 127 18.12 -2.84 -9.15
C GLU A 127 19.18 -3.57 -8.35
N GLU A 128 19.37 -3.20 -7.08
CA GLU A 128 20.27 -3.90 -6.15
C GLU A 128 19.88 -5.38 -6.01
N LEU A 129 18.59 -5.66 -5.79
CA LEU A 129 18.04 -7.01 -5.68
C LEU A 129 18.19 -7.83 -6.96
N LEU A 130 18.13 -7.18 -8.13
CA LEU A 130 18.37 -7.84 -9.41
C LEU A 130 19.87 -8.09 -9.65
N LYS A 131 20.75 -7.19 -9.20
CA LYS A 131 22.21 -7.35 -9.27
C LYS A 131 22.72 -8.45 -8.35
N SER A 132 22.14 -8.62 -7.16
CA SER A 132 22.54 -9.68 -6.22
C SER A 132 22.33 -11.10 -6.77
N LEU A 133 21.43 -11.29 -7.74
CA LEU A 133 21.28 -12.56 -8.47
C LEU A 133 22.35 -12.76 -9.56
N LYS A 134 22.86 -11.69 -10.15
CA LYS A 134 23.81 -11.75 -11.27
C LYS A 134 25.23 -12.09 -10.82
N GLY A 135 25.60 -11.77 -9.57
CA GLY A 135 26.94 -12.04 -9.01
C GLY A 135 27.25 -13.51 -8.67
N GLY A 136 26.40 -14.46 -9.07
CA GLY A 136 26.58 -15.90 -8.79
C GLY A 136 26.86 -16.80 -10.00
N ASN A 137 26.89 -16.26 -11.22
CA ASN A 137 27.21 -17.01 -12.44
C ASN A 137 28.41 -16.36 -13.14
N ASN A 138 29.62 -16.61 -12.64
CA ASN A 138 30.84 -16.37 -13.41
C ASN A 138 31.14 -17.63 -14.23
N GLU A 139 31.06 -17.43 -15.56
CA GLU A 139 31.71 -18.13 -16.68
C GLU A 139 31.44 -19.63 -16.90
N PRO A 140 30.82 -20.03 -18.05
CA PRO A 140 30.96 -21.40 -18.53
C PRO A 140 32.42 -21.62 -18.92
N ASN A 141 33.05 -22.63 -18.30
CA ASN A 141 34.38 -23.12 -18.69
C ASN A 141 34.29 -23.53 -20.17
N SER A 142 34.85 -22.69 -21.05
CA SER A 142 34.96 -22.99 -22.47
C SER A 142 35.82 -24.25 -22.63
N THR A 143 35.21 -25.24 -23.26
CA THR A 143 35.83 -26.41 -23.88
C THR A 143 37.19 -26.09 -24.50
N GLU A 144 38.25 -26.72 -24.00
CA GLU A 144 39.43 -27.06 -24.80
C GLU A 144 39.47 -28.60 -24.91
N GLU A 145 38.65 -29.11 -25.82
CA GLU A 145 39.03 -30.29 -26.59
C GLU A 145 39.94 -29.81 -27.72
N VAL A 146 41.25 -30.06 -27.64
CA VAL A 146 42.01 -30.43 -28.84
C VAL A 146 42.95 -31.57 -28.47
N SER A 147 42.51 -32.75 -28.90
CA SER A 147 43.28 -33.97 -29.09
C SER A 147 44.31 -33.79 -30.21
N SER A 148 45.48 -34.41 -30.00
CA SER A 148 46.51 -34.81 -31.00
C SER A 148 47.47 -33.74 -31.52
#